data_AF-A0A535I6I4-F1
#
_entry.id   AF-A0A535I6I4-F1
#
_cell.length_a   1.000
_cell.length_b   1.000
_cell.length_c   1.000
_cell.angle_alpha   90.00
_cell.angle_beta   90.00
_cell.angle_gamma   90.00
#
_symmetry.space_group_name_H-M   'P 1'
#
loop_
_entity.id
_entity.type
_entity.pdbx_description
1 polymer ?
#
loop_
_entity_poly.entity_id
_entity_poly.type
_entity_poly.pdbx_seq_one_letter_code
_entity_poly.pdbx_strand_id
1 'polypeptide(L)'
;MLERMREHSGALFLLVATTVANVLAYGYQVVQARLLKPEQYAALTALFGILILESVSSQVIQSATATLAARYRAHENDAALHAFVRRWSTRIGGGAAVLGFVVFLASPLLAGALSLPAISVALLGLALFLALSFTFAIGLLQGLAHFVWMGSALIVQAGSRLLIGVALVLLGLGVDGAFSGATAAIAVSLVVAAIPLMALFRAARGAKAVELGGAGRDHHGEDRALRADRRRVPAPRAHRPRTREGRGHGPHALPRPRVRPRDERAGRDRVHRRAGAARADRRRVAISRDREDHRHLRRRRALERAAQPLDRLLHRSR
;
A
#
# COMPACT_ATOMS: atom_id res chain seq x y z
N MET A 1 30.09 -0.86 -2.19
CA MET A 1 30.43 0.12 -1.13
C MET A 1 29.79 1.47 -1.39
N LEU A 2 29.92 2.03 -2.61
CA LEU A 2 29.34 3.32 -3.00
C LEU A 2 27.81 3.43 -2.89
N GLU A 3 27.06 2.37 -3.21
CA GLU A 3 25.59 2.36 -3.06
C GLU A 3 25.14 2.46 -1.60
N ARG A 4 25.77 1.68 -0.71
CA ARG A 4 25.55 1.77 0.74
C ARG A 4 25.87 3.17 1.27
N MET A 5 26.91 3.82 0.77
CA MET A 5 27.24 5.19 1.19
C MET A 5 26.16 6.21 0.76
N ARG A 6 25.63 6.09 -0.47
CA ARG A 6 24.50 6.94 -0.92
C ARG A 6 23.23 6.74 -0.10
N GLU A 7 22.92 5.50 0.30
CA GLU A 7 21.77 5.21 1.15
C GLU A 7 21.88 5.85 2.54
N HIS A 8 23.06 5.76 3.18
CA HIS A 8 23.30 6.41 4.46
C HIS A 8 23.26 7.94 4.35
N SER A 9 23.84 8.52 3.29
CA SER A 9 23.75 9.97 3.05
C SER A 9 22.30 10.44 2.84
N GLY A 10 21.48 9.64 2.16
CA GLY A 10 20.06 9.93 1.97
C GLY A 10 19.27 9.90 3.29
N ALA A 11 19.54 8.92 4.16
CA ALA A 11 18.90 8.84 5.47
C ALA A 11 19.32 9.99 6.41
N LEU A 12 20.61 10.39 6.38
CA LEU A 12 21.10 11.56 7.11
C LEU A 12 20.44 12.86 6.60
N PHE A 13 20.34 13.02 5.27
CA PHE A 13 19.62 14.15 4.69
C PHE A 13 18.17 14.19 5.16
N LEU A 14 17.47 13.04 5.16
CA LEU A 14 16.10 12.96 5.64
C LEU A 14 15.99 13.39 7.10
N LEU A 15 16.91 12.97 7.97
CA LEU A 15 16.92 13.37 9.39
C LEU A 15 17.05 14.90 9.54
N VAL A 16 17.94 15.52 8.78
CA VAL A 16 18.09 16.98 8.76
C VAL A 16 16.82 17.63 8.21
N ALA A 17 16.28 17.08 7.12
CA ALA A 17 15.09 17.61 6.46
C ALA A 17 13.84 17.54 7.34
N THR A 18 13.61 16.43 8.06
CA THR A 18 12.50 16.31 9.01
C THR A 18 12.66 17.27 10.17
N THR A 19 13.88 17.45 10.68
CA THR A 19 14.17 18.44 11.73
C THR A 19 13.85 19.86 11.25
N VAL A 20 14.31 20.25 10.06
CA VAL A 20 13.99 21.55 9.46
C VAL A 20 12.49 21.71 9.24
N ALA A 21 11.81 20.68 8.71
CA ALA A 21 10.37 20.71 8.51
C ALA A 21 9.60 20.90 9.83
N ASN A 22 10.04 20.25 10.92
CA ASN A 22 9.44 20.43 12.24
C ASN A 22 9.65 21.84 12.79
N VAL A 23 10.84 22.42 12.62
CA VAL A 23 11.12 23.82 13.00
C VAL A 23 10.22 24.79 12.23
N LEU A 24 10.07 24.60 10.91
CA LEU A 24 9.17 25.39 10.08
C LEU A 24 7.70 25.23 10.50
N ALA A 25 7.27 24.01 10.81
CA ALA A 25 5.92 23.73 11.27
C ALA A 25 5.62 24.38 12.63
N TYR A 26 6.58 24.37 13.55
CA TYR A 26 6.49 25.10 14.80
C TYR A 26 6.46 26.61 14.58
N GLY A 27 7.33 27.12 13.69
CA GLY A 27 7.33 28.52 13.28
C GLY A 27 5.98 28.98 12.76
N TYR A 28 5.30 28.16 11.96
CA TYR A 28 3.93 28.44 11.52
C TYR A 28 2.97 28.61 12.70
N GLN A 29 3.01 27.72 13.69
CA GLN A 29 2.12 27.85 14.86
C GLN A 29 2.40 29.14 15.64
N VAL A 30 3.68 29.47 15.88
CA VAL A 30 4.08 30.69 16.59
C VAL A 30 3.64 31.96 15.85
N VAL A 31 3.86 32.01 14.53
CA VAL A 31 3.47 33.17 13.72
C VAL A 31 1.96 33.33 13.67
N GLN A 32 1.22 32.23 13.47
CA GLN A 32 -0.24 32.27 13.43
C GLN A 32 -0.86 32.62 14.79
N ALA A 33 -0.26 32.17 15.90
CA ALA A 33 -0.69 32.55 17.24
C ALA A 33 -0.56 34.06 17.52
N ARG A 34 0.35 34.75 16.81
CA ARG A 34 0.54 36.20 16.94
C ARG A 34 -0.30 37.02 15.94
N LEU A 35 -0.53 36.49 14.74
CA LEU A 35 -1.28 37.18 13.69
C LEU A 35 -2.79 37.05 13.86
N LEU A 36 -3.27 35.91 14.35
CA LEU A 36 -4.70 35.64 14.51
C LEU A 36 -5.18 36.06 15.90
N LYS A 37 -6.46 36.44 15.98
CA LYS A 37 -7.14 36.65 17.26
C LYS A 37 -7.24 35.32 18.04
N PRO A 38 -7.33 35.34 19.38
CA PRO A 38 -7.40 34.11 20.19
C PRO A 38 -8.50 33.13 19.73
N GLU A 39 -9.67 33.64 19.36
CA GLU A 39 -10.81 32.84 18.89
C GLU A 39 -10.50 32.18 17.54
N GLN A 40 -9.82 32.92 16.65
CA GLN A 40 -9.41 32.45 15.34
C GLN A 40 -8.30 31.39 15.42
N TYR A 41 -7.33 31.60 16.31
CA TYR A 41 -6.28 30.61 16.56
C TYR A 41 -6.82 29.33 17.20
N ALA A 42 -7.82 29.44 18.09
CA ALA A 42 -8.50 28.28 18.65
C ALA A 42 -9.21 27.45 17.56
N ALA A 43 -9.94 28.12 16.65
CA ALA A 43 -10.57 27.47 15.49
C ALA A 43 -9.53 26.77 14.58
N LEU A 44 -8.42 27.44 14.27
CA LEU A 44 -7.33 26.86 13.47
C LEU A 44 -6.73 25.62 14.15
N THR A 45 -6.51 25.69 15.47
CA THR A 45 -5.97 24.58 16.27
C THR A 45 -6.94 23.40 16.29
N ALA A 46 -8.24 23.66 16.39
CA ALA A 46 -9.26 22.62 16.35
C ALA A 46 -9.28 21.89 14.99
N LEU A 47 -9.17 22.63 13.87
CA LEU A 47 -9.03 22.04 12.54
C LEU A 47 -7.77 21.17 12.42
N PHE A 48 -6.63 21.64 12.93
CA PHE A 48 -5.41 20.83 12.98
C PHE A 48 -5.54 19.61 13.88
N GLY A 49 -6.30 19.70 14.98
CA GLY A 49 -6.60 18.58 15.85
C GLY A 49 -7.28 17.43 15.10
N ILE A 50 -8.22 17.75 14.20
CA ILE A 50 -8.88 16.76 13.34
C ILE A 50 -7.86 16.11 12.38
N LEU A 51 -7.00 16.92 11.75
CA LEU A 51 -5.94 16.39 10.88
C LEU A 51 -4.93 15.52 11.64
N ILE A 52 -4.60 15.86 12.89
CA ILE A 52 -3.72 15.05 13.74
C ILE A 52 -4.39 13.70 14.04
N LEU A 53 -5.68 13.70 14.39
CA LEU A 53 -6.41 12.46 14.63
C LEU A 53 -6.46 11.56 13.38
N GLU A 54 -6.67 12.14 12.20
CA GLU A 54 -6.58 11.40 10.94
C GLU A 54 -5.17 10.85 10.71
N SER A 55 -4.13 11.64 10.98
CA SER A 55 -2.74 11.25 10.73
C SER A 55 -2.32 9.98 11.47
N VAL A 56 -2.90 9.72 12.65
CA VAL A 56 -2.64 8.49 13.43
C VAL A 56 -3.03 7.25 12.63
N SER A 57 -4.19 7.27 11.98
CA SER A 57 -4.64 6.15 11.14
C SER A 57 -3.81 6.05 9.86
N SER A 58 -3.43 7.19 9.30
CA SER A 58 -2.67 7.28 8.06
C SER A 58 -1.23 6.80 8.19
N GLN A 59 -0.63 6.86 9.39
CA GLN A 59 0.70 6.26 9.66
C GLN A 59 0.74 4.75 9.40
N VAL A 60 -0.36 4.03 9.68
CA VAL A 60 -0.45 2.59 9.36
C VAL A 60 -0.37 2.37 7.86
N ILE A 61 -1.06 3.20 7.09
CA ILE A 61 -1.05 3.16 5.62
C ILE A 61 0.34 3.48 5.08
N GLN A 62 1.00 4.51 5.63
CA GLN A 62 2.37 4.89 5.28
C GLN A 62 3.34 3.74 5.51
N SER A 63 3.32 3.15 6.72
CA SER A 63 4.21 2.07 7.12
C SER A 63 3.98 0.79 6.30
N ALA A 64 2.71 0.43 6.07
CA ALA A 64 2.34 -0.69 5.22
C ALA A 64 2.80 -0.47 3.76
N THR A 65 2.57 0.72 3.21
CA THR A 65 2.99 1.09 1.85
C THR A 65 4.50 1.02 1.72
N ALA A 66 5.24 1.57 2.68
CA ALA A 66 6.70 1.53 2.70
C ALA A 66 7.22 0.10 2.75
N THR A 67 6.64 -0.74 3.62
CA THR A 67 7.04 -2.15 3.77
C THR A 67 6.78 -2.94 2.49
N LEU A 68 5.61 -2.78 1.87
CA LEU A 68 5.26 -3.48 0.63
C LEU A 68 6.14 -3.02 -0.53
N ALA A 69 6.34 -1.71 -0.69
CA ALA A 69 7.21 -1.17 -1.72
C ALA A 69 8.67 -1.62 -1.57
N ALA A 70 9.20 -1.65 -0.34
CA ALA A 70 10.54 -2.16 -0.05
C ALA A 70 10.68 -3.65 -0.38
N ARG A 71 9.66 -4.46 -0.05
CA ARG A 71 9.65 -5.91 -0.38
C ARG A 71 9.64 -6.14 -1.89
N TYR A 72 8.83 -5.42 -2.65
CA TYR A 72 8.79 -5.57 -4.10
C TYR A 72 10.10 -5.14 -4.76
N ARG A 73 10.71 -4.05 -4.27
CA ARG A 73 12.04 -3.62 -4.72
C ARG A 73 13.10 -4.67 -4.44
N ALA A 74 13.09 -5.28 -3.26
CA ALA A 74 14.08 -6.31 -2.87
C ALA A 74 13.97 -7.62 -3.67
N HIS A 75 12.81 -7.92 -4.25
CA HIS A 75 12.61 -9.12 -5.08
C HIS A 75 12.67 -8.83 -6.58
N GLU A 76 13.07 -7.61 -6.99
CA GLU A 76 13.14 -7.15 -8.39
C GLU A 76 11.85 -7.40 -9.19
N ASN A 77 10.70 -7.41 -8.50
CA ASN A 77 9.41 -7.73 -9.10
C ASN A 77 8.66 -6.45 -9.49
N ASP A 78 9.15 -5.80 -10.55
CA ASP A 78 8.61 -4.53 -11.05
C ASP A 78 7.15 -4.65 -11.49
N ALA A 79 6.75 -5.80 -12.03
CA ALA A 79 5.36 -6.07 -12.41
C ALA A 79 4.41 -6.04 -11.20
N ALA A 80 4.80 -6.65 -10.08
CA ALA A 80 4.02 -6.62 -8.85
C ALA A 80 3.99 -5.23 -8.21
N LEU A 81 5.11 -4.49 -8.25
CA LEU A 81 5.18 -3.10 -7.79
C LEU A 81 4.22 -2.20 -8.58
N HIS A 82 4.21 -2.31 -9.91
CA HIS A 82 3.30 -1.57 -10.78
C HIS A 82 1.82 -1.90 -10.51
N ALA A 83 1.49 -3.18 -10.34
CA ALA A 83 0.13 -3.60 -10.00
C ALA A 83 -0.31 -3.10 -8.61
N PHE A 84 0.60 -3.11 -7.62
CA PHE A 84 0.39 -2.56 -6.30
C PHE A 84 0.09 -1.07 -6.37
N VAL A 85 0.99 -0.28 -6.95
CA VAL A 85 0.86 1.18 -7.08
C VAL A 85 -0.45 1.56 -7.76
N ARG A 86 -0.83 0.86 -8.84
CA ARG A 86 -2.10 1.10 -9.54
C ARG A 86 -3.31 0.84 -8.65
N ARG A 87 -3.43 -0.37 -8.08
CA ARG A 87 -4.60 -0.76 -7.27
C ARG A 87 -4.71 0.08 -5.99
N TRP A 88 -3.58 0.35 -5.34
CA TRP A 88 -3.55 1.11 -4.10
C TRP A 88 -3.74 2.60 -4.33
N SER A 89 -3.22 3.19 -5.42
CA SER A 89 -3.50 4.59 -5.75
C SER A 89 -4.99 4.80 -6.03
N THR A 90 -5.67 3.88 -6.74
CA THR A 90 -7.12 3.97 -6.94
C THR A 90 -7.93 3.76 -5.66
N ARG A 91 -7.50 2.85 -4.77
CA ARG A 91 -8.21 2.56 -3.52
C ARG A 91 -8.01 3.64 -2.48
N ILE A 92 -6.80 4.19 -2.36
CA ILE A 92 -6.52 5.32 -1.48
C ILE A 92 -7.15 6.58 -2.03
N GLY A 93 -7.08 6.85 -3.34
CA GLY A 93 -7.79 7.99 -3.93
C GLY A 93 -9.30 7.89 -3.70
N GLY A 94 -9.89 6.70 -3.89
CA GLY A 94 -11.30 6.46 -3.60
C GLY A 94 -11.64 6.57 -2.11
N GLY A 95 -10.83 5.98 -1.23
CA GLY A 95 -11.01 6.05 0.23
C GLY A 95 -10.84 7.46 0.77
N ALA A 96 -9.87 8.22 0.24
CA ALA A 96 -9.65 9.62 0.53
C ALA A 96 -10.84 10.48 0.08
N ALA A 97 -11.40 10.19 -1.10
CA ALA A 97 -12.57 10.90 -1.61
C ALA A 97 -13.81 10.59 -0.77
N VAL A 98 -14.02 9.33 -0.38
CA VAL A 98 -15.11 8.94 0.53
C VAL A 98 -14.94 9.60 1.89
N LEU A 99 -13.73 9.60 2.46
CA LEU A 99 -13.44 10.24 3.75
C LEU A 99 -13.72 11.75 3.67
N GLY A 100 -13.21 12.42 2.63
CA GLY A 100 -13.46 13.84 2.39
C GLY A 100 -14.95 14.14 2.21
N PHE A 101 -15.68 13.28 1.50
CA PHE A 101 -17.12 13.42 1.30
C PHE A 101 -17.92 13.20 2.59
N VAL A 102 -17.55 12.21 3.41
CA VAL A 102 -18.19 11.96 4.71
C VAL A 102 -17.96 13.13 5.65
N VAL A 103 -16.74 13.70 5.68
CA VAL A 103 -16.45 14.88 6.51
C VAL A 103 -17.17 16.12 6.00
N PHE A 104 -17.29 16.28 4.68
CA PHE A 104 -18.14 17.31 4.08
C PHE A 104 -19.61 17.14 4.50
N LEU A 105 -20.11 15.90 4.54
CA LEU A 105 -21.49 15.62 4.95
C LEU A 105 -21.71 15.80 6.46
N ALA A 106 -20.69 15.53 7.27
CA ALA A 106 -20.66 15.80 8.71
C ALA A 106 -20.42 17.29 9.04
N SER A 107 -20.23 18.15 8.02
CA SER A 107 -19.92 19.56 8.21
C SER A 107 -20.90 20.36 9.06
N PRO A 108 -22.24 20.21 8.97
CA PRO A 108 -23.14 21.01 9.81
C PRO A 108 -23.05 20.61 11.28
N LEU A 109 -22.76 19.34 11.58
CA LEU A 109 -22.52 18.86 12.95
C LEU A 109 -21.21 19.43 13.51
N LEU A 110 -20.14 19.43 12.71
CA LEU A 110 -18.84 19.95 13.10
C LEU A 110 -18.86 21.48 13.23
N ALA A 111 -19.54 22.19 12.31
CA ALA A 111 -19.70 23.64 12.36
C ALA A 111 -20.49 24.07 13.61
N GLY A 112 -21.54 23.32 13.98
CA GLY A 112 -22.32 23.57 15.20
C GLY A 112 -21.57 23.25 16.49
N ALA A 113 -20.74 22.19 16.50
CA ALA A 113 -19.98 21.80 17.69
C ALA A 113 -18.73 22.67 17.94
N LEU A 114 -18.13 23.22 16.89
CA LEU A 114 -16.87 23.97 16.94
C LEU A 114 -17.01 25.47 16.59
N SER A 115 -18.22 25.96 16.29
CA SER A 115 -18.49 27.34 15.82
C SER A 115 -17.60 27.76 14.64
N LEU A 116 -17.36 26.83 13.72
CA LEU A 116 -16.44 27.01 12.59
C LEU A 116 -17.14 27.65 11.38
N PRO A 117 -16.42 28.46 10.57
CA PRO A 117 -16.92 28.93 9.28
C PRO A 117 -17.20 27.77 8.32
N ALA A 118 -18.30 27.82 7.56
CA ALA A 118 -18.67 26.77 6.60
C ALA A 118 -17.59 26.50 5.54
N ILE A 119 -16.84 27.55 5.14
CA ILE A 119 -15.75 27.47 4.16
C ILE A 119 -14.57 26.63 4.70
N SER A 120 -14.20 26.85 5.97
CA SER A 120 -13.16 26.06 6.65
C SER A 120 -13.49 24.56 6.69
N VAL A 121 -14.77 24.20 6.82
CA VAL A 121 -15.17 22.78 6.86
C VAL A 121 -15.15 22.12 5.48
N ALA A 122 -15.54 22.85 4.42
CA ALA A 122 -15.37 22.37 3.05
C ALA A 122 -13.87 22.18 2.71
N LEU A 123 -13.02 23.12 3.14
CA LEU A 123 -11.56 22.99 3.02
C LEU A 123 -11.01 21.80 3.80
N LEU A 124 -11.60 21.44 4.95
CA LEU A 124 -11.17 20.30 5.74
C LEU A 124 -11.33 18.98 4.97
N GLY A 125 -12.45 18.79 4.26
CA GLY A 125 -12.65 17.61 3.41
C GLY A 125 -11.58 17.49 2.31
N LEU A 126 -11.23 18.60 1.66
CA LEU A 126 -10.15 18.66 0.67
C LEU A 126 -8.77 18.41 1.31
N ALA A 127 -8.52 18.99 2.48
CA ALA A 127 -7.27 18.81 3.22
C ALA A 127 -7.05 17.36 3.62
N LEU A 128 -8.10 16.65 4.07
CA LEU A 128 -8.04 15.23 4.39
C LEU A 128 -7.75 14.37 3.15
N PHE A 129 -8.40 14.68 2.03
CA PHE A 129 -8.13 14.00 0.76
C PHE A 129 -6.66 14.13 0.34
N LEU A 130 -6.13 15.37 0.40
CA LEU A 130 -4.75 15.67 0.06
C LEU A 130 -3.77 15.05 1.06
N ALA A 131 -4.06 15.10 2.35
CA ALA A 131 -3.22 14.55 3.42
C ALA A 131 -3.06 13.03 3.30
N LEU A 132 -4.16 12.31 3.03
CA LEU A 132 -4.11 10.87 2.84
C LEU A 132 -3.33 10.49 1.56
N SER A 133 -3.55 11.24 0.49
CA SER A 133 -2.81 11.08 -0.78
C SER A 133 -1.32 11.35 -0.60
N PHE A 134 -0.97 12.38 0.16
CA PHE A 134 0.41 12.73 0.48
C PHE A 134 1.07 11.65 1.36
N THR A 135 0.37 11.16 2.36
CA THR A 135 0.86 10.08 3.24
C THR A 135 1.20 8.81 2.45
N PHE A 136 0.37 8.46 1.47
CA PHE A 136 0.66 7.36 0.57
C PHE A 136 1.92 7.60 -0.28
N ALA A 137 2.05 8.80 -0.86
CA ALA A 137 3.21 9.15 -1.67
C ALA A 137 4.51 9.10 -0.86
N ILE A 138 4.50 9.61 0.38
CA ILE A 138 5.63 9.53 1.32
C ILE A 138 5.93 8.08 1.67
N GLY A 139 4.92 7.25 1.95
CA GLY A 139 5.11 5.82 2.19
C GLY A 139 5.78 5.10 1.03
N LEU A 140 5.40 5.45 -0.21
CA LEU A 140 6.01 4.89 -1.41
C LEU A 140 7.47 5.36 -1.58
N LEU A 141 7.75 6.64 -1.38
CA LEU A 141 9.12 7.18 -1.40
C LEU A 141 10.00 6.53 -0.33
N GLN A 142 9.46 6.31 0.87
CA GLN A 142 10.13 5.66 1.98
C GLN A 142 10.49 4.21 1.64
N GLY A 143 9.53 3.43 1.13
CA GLY A 143 9.77 2.04 0.74
C GLY A 143 10.71 1.89 -0.46
N LEU A 144 10.71 2.87 -1.35
CA LEU A 144 11.65 2.96 -2.46
C LEU A 144 12.95 3.67 -2.08
N ALA A 145 13.25 3.90 -0.80
CA ALA A 145 14.51 4.53 -0.34
C ALA A 145 14.86 5.89 -1.03
N HIS A 146 13.86 6.62 -1.53
CA HIS A 146 14.03 7.95 -2.14
C HIS A 146 14.03 9.03 -1.06
N PHE A 147 14.92 8.90 -0.08
CA PHE A 147 14.94 9.73 1.13
C PHE A 147 15.15 11.22 0.86
N VAL A 148 15.92 11.57 -0.19
CA VAL A 148 16.11 12.97 -0.59
C VAL A 148 14.80 13.61 -1.04
N TRP A 149 14.06 12.94 -1.93
CA TRP A 149 12.75 13.42 -2.38
C TRP A 149 11.73 13.49 -1.25
N MET A 150 11.76 12.51 -0.35
CA MET A 150 10.90 12.51 0.83
C MET A 150 11.20 13.71 1.75
N GLY A 151 12.47 13.97 2.05
CA GLY A 151 12.90 15.11 2.85
C GLY A 151 12.53 16.45 2.18
N SER A 152 12.78 16.59 0.87
CA SER A 152 12.39 17.77 0.11
C SER A 152 10.88 18.01 0.14
N ALA A 153 10.06 16.97 -0.01
CA ALA A 153 8.60 17.10 0.06
C ALA A 153 8.13 17.59 1.44
N LEU A 154 8.75 17.11 2.53
CA LEU A 154 8.42 17.55 3.90
C LEU A 154 8.84 19.01 4.15
N ILE A 155 10.03 19.42 3.68
CA ILE A 155 10.48 20.81 3.77
C ILE A 155 9.56 21.72 2.97
N VAL A 156 9.22 21.34 1.72
CA VAL A 156 8.30 22.10 0.88
C VAL A 156 6.93 22.21 1.54
N GLN A 157 6.46 21.18 2.23
CA GLN A 157 5.19 21.21 2.94
C GLN A 157 5.20 22.22 4.08
N ALA A 158 6.19 22.14 4.96
CA ALA A 158 6.28 23.04 6.09
C ALA A 158 6.58 24.49 5.65
N GLY A 159 7.49 24.66 4.70
CA GLY A 159 7.87 25.96 4.14
C GLY A 159 6.73 26.63 3.38
N SER A 160 6.05 25.91 2.48
CA SER A 160 4.90 26.46 1.74
C SER A 160 3.76 26.79 2.69
N ARG A 161 3.52 25.97 3.73
CA ARG A 161 2.50 26.25 4.74
C ARG A 161 2.79 27.53 5.48
N LEU A 162 4.05 27.75 5.86
CA LEU A 162 4.49 28.99 6.48
C LEU A 162 4.31 30.18 5.53
N LEU A 163 4.86 30.11 4.33
CA LEU A 163 4.85 31.24 3.38
C LEU A 163 3.43 31.58 2.91
N ILE A 164 2.69 30.61 2.39
CA ILE A 164 1.34 30.81 1.84
C ILE A 164 0.36 31.12 2.97
N GLY A 165 0.42 30.40 4.09
CA GLY A 165 -0.47 30.61 5.22
C GLY A 165 -0.27 31.98 5.88
N VAL A 166 0.98 32.45 6.01
CA VAL A 166 1.24 33.80 6.52
C VAL A 166 0.79 34.86 5.50
N ALA A 167 1.11 34.69 4.22
CA ALA A 167 0.70 35.64 3.18
C ALA A 167 -0.82 35.83 3.12
N LEU A 168 -1.60 34.74 3.15
CA LEU A 168 -3.06 34.81 3.12
C LEU A 168 -3.66 35.47 4.38
N VAL A 169 -3.04 35.25 5.54
CA VAL A 169 -3.50 35.89 6.78
C VAL A 169 -3.21 37.40 6.77
N LEU A 170 -2.07 37.80 6.23
CA LEU A 170 -1.72 39.22 6.05
C LEU A 170 -2.65 39.93 5.06
N LEU A 171 -3.24 39.19 4.11
CA LEU A 171 -4.30 39.69 3.21
C LEU A 171 -5.68 39.82 3.88
N GLY A 172 -5.79 39.51 5.18
CA GLY A 172 -7.01 39.67 5.95
C GLY A 172 -7.97 38.48 5.93
N LEU A 173 -7.57 37.34 5.37
CA LEU A 173 -8.42 36.13 5.26
C LEU A 173 -8.55 35.35 6.59
N GLY A 174 -7.88 35.77 7.66
CA GLY A 174 -8.01 35.18 8.99
C GLY A 174 -7.78 33.66 9.01
N VAL A 175 -8.67 32.92 9.69
CA VAL A 175 -8.59 31.46 9.84
C VAL A 175 -8.65 30.73 8.49
N ASP A 176 -9.53 31.18 7.60
CA ASP A 176 -9.70 30.56 6.30
C ASP A 176 -8.42 30.71 5.46
N GLY A 177 -7.74 31.86 5.56
CA GLY A 177 -6.44 32.09 4.94
C GLY A 177 -5.33 31.18 5.49
N ALA A 178 -5.24 31.06 6.82
CA ALA A 178 -4.25 30.19 7.46
C ALA A 178 -4.45 28.73 7.04
N PHE A 179 -5.69 28.24 7.12
CA PHE A 179 -6.00 26.85 6.83
C PHE A 179 -5.97 26.51 5.34
N SER A 180 -6.41 27.41 4.46
CA SER A 180 -6.26 27.24 3.01
C SER A 180 -4.79 27.26 2.60
N GLY A 181 -3.94 28.09 3.21
CA GLY A 181 -2.50 28.08 2.98
C GLY A 181 -1.84 26.76 3.40
N ALA A 182 -2.26 26.19 4.53
CA ALA A 182 -1.82 24.85 4.94
C ALA A 182 -2.31 23.76 3.97
N THR A 183 -3.54 23.86 3.48
CA THR A 183 -4.12 22.91 2.51
C THR A 183 -3.39 22.98 1.16
N ALA A 184 -3.13 24.20 0.67
CA ALA A 184 -2.36 24.45 -0.54
C ALA A 184 -0.93 23.90 -0.41
N ALA A 185 -0.31 24.04 0.76
CA ALA A 185 1.02 23.49 1.00
C ALA A 185 1.08 21.97 0.88
N ILE A 186 0.04 21.24 1.32
CA ILE A 186 -0.06 19.79 1.11
C ILE A 186 -0.15 19.49 -0.39
N ALA A 187 -0.96 20.25 -1.14
CA ALA A 187 -1.08 20.06 -2.59
C ALA A 187 0.26 20.29 -3.32
N VAL A 188 0.97 21.38 -3.02
CA VAL A 188 2.30 21.67 -3.59
C VAL A 188 3.28 20.55 -3.27
N SER A 189 3.26 20.04 -2.04
CA SER A 189 4.17 18.98 -1.59
C SER A 189 3.85 17.64 -2.21
N LEU A 190 2.57 17.37 -2.45
CA LEU A 190 2.11 16.20 -3.18
C LEU A 190 2.62 16.22 -4.62
N VAL A 191 2.63 17.38 -5.27
CA VAL A 191 3.22 17.53 -6.61
C VAL A 191 4.72 17.20 -6.56
N VAL A 192 5.46 17.75 -5.60
CA VAL A 192 6.90 17.45 -5.43
C VAL A 192 7.14 15.96 -5.19
N ALA A 193 6.35 15.32 -4.33
CA ALA A 193 6.43 13.89 -4.07
C ALA A 193 6.04 13.04 -5.30
N ALA A 194 5.14 13.54 -6.14
CA ALA A 194 4.70 12.86 -7.35
C ALA A 194 5.77 12.85 -8.45
N ILE A 195 6.68 13.84 -8.52
CA ILE A 195 7.73 13.93 -9.56
C ILE A 195 8.52 12.62 -9.72
N PRO A 196 9.21 12.10 -8.69
CA PRO A 196 9.95 10.84 -8.79
C PRO A 196 9.03 9.63 -9.01
N LEU A 197 7.78 9.70 -8.52
CA LEU A 197 6.81 8.61 -8.65
C LEU A 197 6.14 8.57 -10.03
N MET A 198 6.15 9.67 -10.79
CA MET A 198 5.52 9.75 -12.12
C MET A 198 6.10 8.72 -13.09
N ALA A 199 7.41 8.46 -13.04
CA ALA A 199 8.03 7.41 -13.84
C ALA A 199 7.42 6.03 -13.52
N LEU A 200 7.24 5.73 -12.23
CA LEU A 200 6.63 4.49 -11.75
C LEU A 200 5.14 4.40 -12.12
N PHE A 201 4.39 5.50 -11.98
CA PHE A 201 2.98 5.57 -12.38
C PHE A 201 2.77 5.44 -13.89
N ARG A 202 3.72 5.94 -14.71
CA ARG A 202 3.71 5.79 -16.17
C ARG A 202 4.02 4.35 -16.57
N ALA A 203 5.05 3.74 -15.99
CA ALA A 203 5.39 2.34 -16.24
C ALA A 203 4.24 1.39 -15.84
N ALA A 204 3.57 1.66 -14.72
CA ALA A 204 2.42 0.89 -14.28
C ALA A 204 1.17 1.01 -15.18
N ARG A 205 1.02 2.14 -15.88
CA ARG A 205 -0.01 2.33 -16.92
C ARG A 205 0.36 1.62 -18.22
N GLY A 206 1.62 1.68 -18.64
CA GLY A 206 2.12 1.01 -19.85
C GLY A 206 1.96 -0.51 -19.83
N ALA A 207 2.23 -1.16 -18.70
CA ALA A 207 2.06 -2.61 -18.56
C ALA A 207 0.61 -3.08 -18.80
N LYS A 208 -0.39 -2.29 -18.43
CA LYS A 208 -1.82 -2.58 -18.67
C LYS A 208 -2.17 -2.53 -20.16
N ALA A 209 -1.58 -1.59 -20.90
CA ALA A 209 -1.80 -1.46 -22.34
C ALA A 209 -1.23 -2.67 -23.11
N VAL A 210 -0.11 -3.22 -22.65
CA VAL A 210 0.48 -4.45 -23.20
C VAL A 210 -0.38 -5.68 -22.89
N GLU A 211 -0.86 -5.85 -21.66
CA GLU A 211 -1.77 -6.95 -21.30
C GLU A 211 -3.10 -6.90 -22.08
N LEU A 212 -3.69 -5.71 -22.24
CA LEU A 212 -4.93 -5.52 -22.99
C LEU A 212 -4.72 -5.65 -24.52
N GLY A 213 -3.54 -5.29 -25.03
CA GLY A 213 -3.18 -5.47 -26.43
C GLY A 213 -2.86 -6.92 -26.81
N GLY A 214 -2.33 -7.70 -25.87
CA GLY A 214 -2.12 -9.15 -26.03
C GLY A 214 -3.43 -9.94 -26.04
N ALA A 215 -4.33 -9.64 -25.09
CA ALA A 215 -5.65 -10.28 -25.01
C ALA A 215 -6.55 -9.99 -26.23
N GLY A 216 -6.28 -8.90 -26.98
CA GLY A 216 -6.99 -8.57 -28.21
C GLY A 216 -6.50 -9.28 -29.47
N ARG A 217 -5.31 -9.92 -29.45
CA ARG A 217 -4.74 -10.62 -30.62
C ARG A 217 -5.02 -12.12 -30.65
N ASP A 218 -5.26 -12.73 -29.50
CA ASP A 218 -5.42 -14.19 -29.42
C ASP A 218 -6.83 -14.66 -29.82
N HIS A 219 -7.86 -13.82 -29.65
CA HIS A 219 -9.24 -14.18 -30.00
C HIS A 219 -9.59 -14.14 -31.50
N HIS A 220 -8.71 -13.64 -32.37
CA HIS A 220 -8.95 -13.66 -33.82
C HIS A 220 -8.29 -14.84 -34.55
N GLY A 221 -7.38 -15.56 -33.89
CA GLY A 221 -6.72 -16.75 -34.44
C GLY A 221 -7.47 -18.06 -34.15
N GLU A 222 -8.04 -18.20 -32.95
CA GLU A 222 -8.70 -19.46 -32.52
C GLU A 222 -10.05 -19.72 -33.22
N ASP A 223 -10.79 -18.67 -33.58
CA ASP A 223 -12.08 -18.82 -34.26
C ASP A 223 -11.97 -19.38 -35.69
N ARG A 224 -10.80 -19.25 -36.33
CA ARG A 224 -10.55 -19.89 -37.65
C ARG A 224 -10.17 -21.35 -37.52
N ALA A 225 -9.48 -21.75 -36.45
CA ALA A 225 -9.11 -23.14 -36.20
C ALA A 225 -10.33 -24.00 -35.79
N LEU A 226 -11.24 -23.44 -34.98
CA LEU A 226 -12.45 -24.13 -34.53
C LEU A 226 -13.54 -24.27 -35.62
N ARG A 227 -13.50 -23.45 -36.68
CA ARG A 227 -14.42 -23.59 -37.84
C ARG A 227 -13.97 -24.63 -38.86
N ALA A 228 -12.71 -25.04 -38.86
CA ALA A 228 -12.20 -26.06 -39.79
C ALA A 228 -12.56 -27.50 -39.36
N ASP A 229 -12.77 -27.74 -38.06
CA ASP A 229 -12.92 -29.09 -37.52
C ASP A 229 -14.39 -29.58 -37.38
N ARG A 230 -15.38 -28.71 -37.58
CA ARG A 230 -16.81 -29.08 -37.51
C ARG A 230 -17.35 -29.81 -38.75
N ARG A 231 -16.52 -30.14 -39.74
CA ARG A 231 -16.96 -30.87 -40.95
C ARG A 231 -16.81 -32.40 -40.88
N ARG A 232 -16.42 -32.98 -39.74
CA ARG A 232 -16.23 -34.45 -39.61
C ARG A 232 -16.80 -35.04 -38.31
N VAL A 233 -18.07 -34.81 -38.00
CA VAL A 233 -18.77 -35.59 -36.96
C VAL A 233 -20.02 -36.23 -37.57
N PRO A 234 -20.06 -37.57 -37.75
CA PRO A 234 -21.29 -38.27 -38.08
C PRO A 234 -22.18 -38.37 -36.84
N ALA A 235 -23.47 -38.07 -37.00
CA ALA A 235 -24.48 -38.15 -35.96
C ALA A 235 -24.74 -39.60 -35.52
N PRO A 236 -24.80 -39.90 -34.20
CA PRO A 236 -25.38 -41.15 -33.71
C PRO A 236 -26.88 -40.99 -33.41
N ARG A 237 -27.59 -42.04 -33.79
CA ARG A 237 -29.05 -42.22 -33.81
C ARG A 237 -29.71 -42.14 -32.44
N ALA A 238 -30.98 -41.74 -32.50
CA ALA A 238 -31.94 -41.71 -31.40
C ALA A 238 -32.15 -43.09 -30.76
N HIS A 239 -32.26 -43.12 -29.42
CA HIS A 239 -32.94 -44.18 -28.70
C HIS A 239 -33.91 -43.59 -27.67
N ARG A 240 -35.17 -43.99 -27.81
CA ARG A 240 -36.35 -43.60 -27.01
C ARG A 240 -36.27 -44.08 -25.54
N PRO A 241 -37.08 -43.46 -24.65
CA PRO A 241 -36.99 -43.64 -23.20
C PRO A 241 -37.73 -44.89 -22.71
N ARG A 242 -37.28 -45.46 -21.59
CA ARG A 242 -38.05 -46.44 -20.81
C ARG A 242 -38.40 -45.88 -19.44
N THR A 243 -39.71 -45.86 -19.22
CA THR A 243 -40.47 -45.62 -18.02
C THR A 243 -40.15 -46.62 -16.90
N ARG A 244 -40.25 -46.14 -15.65
CA ARG A 244 -40.71 -46.97 -14.53
C ARG A 244 -41.42 -46.09 -13.49
N GLU A 245 -42.74 -46.21 -13.47
CA GLU A 245 -43.61 -46.06 -12.30
C GLU A 245 -43.05 -46.92 -11.14
N GLY A 246 -43.24 -46.66 -9.86
CA GLY A 246 -44.12 -45.75 -9.12
C GLY A 246 -44.19 -46.27 -7.68
N ARG A 247 -44.53 -45.39 -6.72
CA ARG A 247 -45.35 -45.64 -5.52
C ARG A 247 -45.14 -44.49 -4.54
N GLY A 248 -46.21 -43.71 -4.35
CA GLY A 248 -46.30 -42.72 -3.29
C GLY A 248 -46.93 -43.30 -2.02
N HIS A 249 -46.78 -42.56 -0.93
CA HIS A 249 -47.77 -42.34 0.14
C HIS A 249 -47.25 -41.20 1.03
N GLY A 250 -48.02 -40.12 1.16
CA GLY A 250 -47.89 -39.16 2.28
C GLY A 250 -48.84 -39.56 3.41
N PRO A 251 -49.29 -38.62 4.25
CA PRO A 251 -48.58 -37.60 5.03
C PRO A 251 -48.74 -37.88 6.54
N HIS A 252 -48.02 -37.18 7.44
CA HIS A 252 -48.50 -36.67 8.75
C HIS A 252 -47.39 -36.42 9.78
N ALA A 253 -47.65 -35.36 10.57
CA ALA A 253 -47.25 -35.13 11.96
C ALA A 253 -45.86 -34.54 12.29
N LEU A 254 -45.90 -33.25 12.66
CA LEU A 254 -45.02 -32.61 13.65
C LEU A 254 -45.16 -33.32 15.02
N PRO A 255 -44.12 -33.32 15.88
CA PRO A 255 -44.06 -32.30 16.93
C PRO A 255 -42.65 -31.77 17.28
N ARG A 256 -42.61 -30.55 17.82
CA ARG A 256 -41.47 -29.91 18.54
C ARG A 256 -41.28 -30.57 19.94
N PRO A 257 -40.40 -30.06 20.84
CA PRO A 257 -38.95 -29.86 20.78
C PRO A 257 -38.25 -30.68 21.90
N ARG A 258 -36.98 -31.06 21.73
CA ARG A 258 -36.15 -31.57 22.85
C ARG A 258 -34.91 -30.69 23.05
N VAL A 259 -34.94 -29.95 24.15
CA VAL A 259 -33.77 -29.31 24.77
C VAL A 259 -32.82 -30.43 25.21
N ARG A 260 -31.55 -30.37 24.78
CA ARG A 260 -30.44 -31.15 25.35
C ARG A 260 -29.37 -30.19 25.89
N PRO A 261 -28.76 -30.49 27.04
CA PRO A 261 -27.74 -29.63 27.64
C PRO A 261 -26.42 -29.74 26.88
N ARG A 262 -25.69 -28.61 26.83
CA ARG A 262 -24.35 -28.48 26.24
C ARG A 262 -23.33 -29.21 27.11
N ASP A 263 -22.68 -30.24 26.55
CA ASP A 263 -21.46 -30.83 27.09
C ASP A 263 -20.23 -30.01 26.68
N GLU A 264 -19.49 -29.55 27.69
CA GLU A 264 -18.35 -28.64 27.61
C GLU A 264 -17.01 -29.39 27.41
N ARG A 265 -16.99 -30.48 26.63
CA ARG A 265 -15.82 -31.38 26.52
C ARG A 265 -15.32 -31.65 25.09
N ALA A 266 -15.52 -30.72 24.16
CA ALA A 266 -15.01 -30.84 22.78
C ALA A 266 -13.86 -29.86 22.43
N GLY A 267 -13.40 -29.04 23.38
CA GLY A 267 -12.43 -27.97 23.15
C GLY A 267 -10.94 -28.33 23.31
N ARG A 268 -10.59 -29.42 24.02
CA ARG A 268 -9.18 -29.72 24.37
C ARG A 268 -8.43 -30.57 23.35
N ASP A 269 -9.10 -31.43 22.58
CA ASP A 269 -8.40 -32.35 21.67
C ASP A 269 -7.95 -31.71 20.34
N ARG A 270 -8.57 -30.60 19.92
CA ARG A 270 -8.17 -29.89 18.68
C ARG A 270 -6.90 -29.06 18.86
N VAL A 271 -6.53 -28.68 20.07
CA VAL A 271 -5.33 -27.87 20.34
C VAL A 271 -4.06 -28.74 20.32
N HIS A 272 -4.11 -29.97 20.83
CA HIS A 272 -2.95 -30.86 20.84
C HIS A 272 -2.56 -31.38 19.45
N ARG A 273 -3.52 -31.62 18.54
CA ARG A 273 -3.20 -32.03 17.15
C ARG A 273 -2.54 -30.93 16.31
N ARG A 274 -2.88 -29.65 16.53
CA ARG A 274 -2.23 -28.52 15.81
C ARG A 274 -0.80 -28.25 16.27
N ALA A 275 -0.51 -28.44 17.55
CA ALA A 275 0.86 -28.28 18.09
C ALA A 275 1.83 -29.35 17.56
N GLY A 276 1.35 -30.58 17.34
CA GLY A 276 2.17 -31.66 16.75
C GLY A 276 2.56 -31.41 15.29
N ALA A 277 1.62 -30.91 14.47
CA ALA A 277 1.87 -30.60 13.06
C ALA A 277 2.90 -29.48 12.87
N ALA A 278 2.86 -28.42 13.70
CA ALA A 278 3.81 -27.31 13.64
C ALA A 278 5.25 -27.71 14.04
N ARG A 279 5.41 -28.71 14.92
CA ARG A 279 6.75 -29.24 15.29
C ARG A 279 7.34 -30.15 14.20
N ALA A 280 6.51 -30.92 13.51
CA ALA A 280 6.96 -31.76 12.39
C ALA A 280 7.45 -30.93 11.19
N ASP A 281 6.77 -29.81 10.92
CA ASP A 281 7.11 -28.93 9.79
C ASP A 281 8.42 -28.15 10.03
N ARG A 282 8.64 -27.66 11.26
CA ARG A 282 9.93 -27.03 11.65
C ARG A 282 11.11 -28.00 11.56
N ARG A 283 10.93 -29.29 11.89
CA ARG A 283 12.01 -30.30 11.74
C ARG A 283 12.31 -30.59 10.26
N ARG A 284 11.32 -30.61 9.38
CA ARG A 284 11.55 -30.80 7.93
C ARG A 284 12.31 -29.65 7.30
N VAL A 285 12.00 -28.40 7.67
CA VAL A 285 12.70 -27.21 7.16
C VAL A 285 14.14 -27.12 7.68
N ALA A 286 14.40 -27.57 8.91
CA ALA A 286 15.77 -27.61 9.43
C ALA A 286 16.64 -28.65 8.70
N ILE A 287 16.08 -29.84 8.41
CA ILE A 287 16.80 -30.91 7.69
C ILE A 287 17.05 -30.55 6.22
N SER A 288 16.17 -29.76 5.58
CA SER A 288 16.38 -29.32 4.20
C SER A 288 17.50 -28.28 4.09
N ARG A 289 17.59 -27.33 5.03
CA ARG A 289 18.68 -26.34 5.06
C ARG A 289 20.05 -26.96 5.28
N ASP A 290 20.15 -27.93 6.18
CA ASP A 290 21.42 -28.60 6.49
C ASP A 290 21.95 -29.44 5.30
N ARG A 291 21.04 -29.98 4.48
CA ARG A 291 21.40 -30.67 3.23
C ARG A 291 21.87 -29.73 2.13
N GLU A 292 21.35 -28.51 2.05
CA GLU A 292 21.79 -27.50 1.08
C GLU A 292 23.18 -26.96 1.43
N ASP A 293 23.46 -26.68 2.71
CA ASP A 293 24.78 -26.24 3.16
C ASP A 293 25.87 -27.29 2.90
N HIS A 294 25.57 -28.58 3.13
CA HIS A 294 26.51 -29.65 2.80
C HIS A 294 26.77 -29.80 1.29
N ARG A 295 25.78 -29.52 0.43
CA ARG A 295 25.99 -29.50 -1.03
C ARG A 295 26.84 -28.30 -1.46
N HIS A 296 26.63 -27.13 -0.88
CA HIS A 296 27.44 -25.94 -1.16
C HIS A 296 28.90 -26.11 -0.72
N LEU A 297 29.14 -26.71 0.46
CA LEU A 297 30.48 -27.03 0.95
C LEU A 297 31.20 -28.06 0.07
N ARG A 298 30.50 -29.10 -0.41
CA ARG A 298 31.09 -30.07 -1.36
C ARG A 298 31.42 -29.43 -2.70
N ARG A 299 30.57 -28.52 -3.20
CA ARG A 299 30.83 -27.81 -4.47
C ARG A 299 32.02 -26.86 -4.37
N ARG A 300 32.16 -26.13 -3.25
CA ARG A 300 33.34 -25.29 -2.98
C ARG A 300 34.64 -26.11 -2.91
N ARG A 301 34.65 -27.23 -2.19
CA ARG A 301 35.83 -28.12 -2.13
C ARG A 301 36.18 -28.76 -3.47
N ALA A 302 35.20 -29.03 -4.32
CA ALA A 302 35.45 -29.54 -5.68
C ALA A 302 36.08 -28.46 -6.59
N LEU A 303 35.65 -27.20 -6.46
CA LEU A 303 36.23 -26.07 -7.20
C LEU A 303 37.63 -25.71 -6.69
N GLU A 304 37.88 -25.78 -5.38
CA GLU A 304 39.23 -25.58 -4.81
C GLU A 304 40.22 -26.67 -5.22
N ARG A 305 39.77 -27.92 -5.40
CA ARG A 305 40.61 -29.01 -5.95
C ARG A 305 40.87 -28.87 -7.45
N ALA A 306 39.92 -28.32 -8.20
CA ALA A 306 40.09 -28.04 -9.64
C ALA A 306 40.97 -26.80 -9.90
N ALA A 307 41.13 -25.93 -8.90
CA ALA A 307 41.93 -24.70 -8.98
C ALA A 307 43.37 -24.86 -8.45
N GLN A 308 43.91 -26.10 -8.35
CA GLN A 308 45.35 -26.28 -8.21
C GLN A 308 46.03 -26.01 -9.55
N PRO A 309 46.76 -24.90 -9.71
CA PRO A 309 47.45 -24.61 -10.96
C PRO A 309 48.68 -25.50 -11.05
N LEU A 310 48.79 -26.20 -12.18
CA LEU A 310 49.91 -26.34 -13.12
C LEU A 310 51.37 -25.92 -12.74
N ASP A 311 51.75 -25.68 -11.49
CA ASP A 311 53.12 -25.30 -11.11
C ASP A 311 54.04 -26.50 -10.81
N ARG A 312 53.48 -27.72 -10.70
CA ARG A 312 54.26 -28.95 -10.44
C ARG A 312 54.76 -29.67 -11.70
N LEU A 313 54.44 -29.19 -12.90
CA LEU A 313 54.87 -29.83 -14.15
C LEU A 313 56.07 -29.16 -14.85
N LEU A 314 56.57 -28.02 -14.36
CA LEU A 314 57.73 -27.33 -14.94
C LEU A 314 59.05 -27.50 -14.16
N HIS A 315 59.05 -28.25 -13.04
CA HIS A 315 60.28 -28.48 -12.25
C HIS A 315 60.85 -29.90 -12.33
N ARG A 316 60.45 -30.71 -13.32
CA ARG A 316 60.98 -32.08 -13.52
C ARG A 316 61.76 -32.28 -14.82
N SER A 317 62.18 -31.20 -15.47
CA SER A 317 63.06 -31.27 -16.65
C SER A 317 64.16 -30.21 -16.55
N ARG A 318 65.12 -30.43 -15.65
CA ARG A 318 66.52 -30.00 -15.74
C ARG A 318 67.34 -30.85 -14.78
#